data_AF-A0A5C7MI20-F1
#
_entry.id   AF-A0A5C7MI20-F1
#
_cell.length_a   1.000
_cell.length_b   1.000
_cell.length_c   1.000
_cell.angle_alpha   90.00
_cell.angle_beta   90.00
_cell.angle_gamma   90.00
#
_symmetry.space_group_name_H-M   'P 1'
#
loop_
_entity.id
_entity.type
_entity.pdbx_description
1 polymer ?
#
loop_
_entity_poly.entity_id
_entity_poly.type
_entity_poly.pdbx_seq_one_letter_code
_entity_poly.pdbx_strand_id
1 'polypeptide(L)'
;MKTTAAVRLTTSVAAVVFMVSGPALLGAPAASAVTPPTIDPGATPPDTPPSPPEEMRQGAYCTRVGTLPGTDYRVQPHFMDMLNLPGAWQFGRGAGQTVAVIDTGVSPHPRLPNLIGGGDYVEAGGDGLNDCDAHGTFVASLIAAEPNDGKTPIPPARQTRHAETVPTTEAPPP
;
A
#
# COMPACT_ATOMS: atom_id res chain seq x y z
N MET A 1 18.18 27.52 69.49
CA MET A 1 16.84 26.91 69.28
C MET A 1 16.33 27.10 67.82
N LYS A 2 17.18 26.83 66.81
CA LYS A 2 16.80 26.95 65.37
C LYS A 2 17.29 25.78 64.50
N THR A 3 18.27 25.01 64.96
CA THR A 3 18.91 23.91 64.22
C THR A 3 18.09 22.61 64.23
N THR A 4 17.32 22.32 65.28
CA THR A 4 16.54 21.07 65.41
C THR A 4 15.28 21.01 64.54
N ALA A 5 14.72 22.16 64.14
CA ALA A 5 13.54 22.24 63.29
C ALA A 5 13.87 21.96 61.80
N ALA A 6 15.02 22.44 61.32
CA ALA A 6 15.48 22.22 59.95
C ALA A 6 15.81 20.74 59.65
N VAL A 7 16.36 20.03 60.65
CA VAL A 7 16.69 18.60 60.55
C VAL A 7 15.44 17.70 60.56
N ARG A 8 14.38 18.10 61.28
CA ARG A 8 13.10 17.36 61.33
C ARG A 8 12.26 17.57 60.07
N LEU A 9 12.33 18.75 59.45
CA LEU A 9 11.62 19.06 58.21
C LEU A 9 12.22 18.30 57.02
N THR A 10 13.55 18.21 56.96
CA THR A 10 14.27 17.50 55.88
C THR A 10 14.09 15.98 55.92
N THR A 11 14.06 15.38 57.11
CA THR A 11 13.81 13.93 57.28
C THR A 11 12.37 13.54 56.94
N SER A 12 11.39 14.38 57.31
CA SER A 12 9.97 14.13 57.01
C SER A 12 9.66 14.23 55.52
N VAL A 13 10.25 15.20 54.81
CA VAL A 13 10.11 15.34 53.36
C VAL A 13 10.77 14.18 52.62
N ALA A 14 11.97 13.76 53.04
CA ALA A 14 12.65 12.61 52.43
C ALA A 14 11.85 11.30 52.58
N ALA A 15 11.24 11.06 53.74
CA ALA A 15 10.43 9.87 53.98
C ALA A 15 9.13 9.85 53.15
N VAL A 16 8.46 11.00 53.02
CA VAL A 16 7.24 11.11 52.19
C VAL A 16 7.56 10.96 50.71
N VAL A 17 8.66 11.55 50.23
CA VAL A 17 9.11 11.35 48.84
C VAL A 17 9.39 9.88 48.58
N PHE A 18 10.12 9.18 49.46
CA PHE A 18 10.42 7.76 49.30
C PHE A 18 9.17 6.86 49.33
N MET A 19 8.18 7.16 50.19
CA MET A 19 6.92 6.41 50.25
C MET A 19 6.03 6.61 49.03
N VAL A 20 6.07 7.78 48.39
CA VAL A 20 5.23 8.09 47.22
C VAL A 20 5.90 7.64 45.91
N SER A 21 7.22 7.77 45.78
CA SER A 21 7.93 7.44 44.53
C SER A 21 8.51 6.02 44.49
N GLY A 22 8.80 5.41 45.64
CA GLY A 22 9.36 4.07 45.73
C GLY A 22 8.47 2.97 45.11
N PRO A 23 7.16 2.92 45.40
CA PRO A 23 6.26 1.92 44.84
C PRO A 23 6.09 2.05 43.32
N ALA A 24 6.10 3.28 42.79
CA ALA A 24 5.94 3.55 41.37
C ALA A 24 7.16 3.09 40.53
N LEU A 25 8.37 3.10 41.10
CA LEU A 25 9.60 2.67 40.43
C LEU A 25 9.84 1.16 40.52
N LEU A 26 9.32 0.49 41.55
CA LEU A 26 9.49 -0.96 41.75
C LEU A 26 8.40 -1.81 41.07
N GLY A 27 7.25 -1.22 40.74
CA GLY A 27 6.10 -1.90 40.12
C GLY A 27 5.88 -1.59 38.64
N ALA A 28 6.71 -0.75 38.02
CA ALA A 28 6.59 -0.47 36.59
C ALA A 28 7.00 -1.72 35.78
N PRO A 29 6.13 -2.25 34.89
CA PRO A 29 6.53 -3.32 34.00
C PRO A 29 7.69 -2.84 33.12
N ALA A 30 8.70 -3.68 32.94
CA ALA A 30 9.74 -3.41 31.97
C ALA A 30 9.07 -3.24 30.60
N ALA A 31 9.26 -2.08 29.97
CA ALA A 31 8.84 -1.86 28.60
C ALA A 31 9.71 -2.72 27.69
N SER A 32 9.22 -3.90 27.33
CA SER A 32 9.84 -4.75 26.32
C SER A 32 9.58 -4.14 24.94
N ALA A 33 10.59 -3.54 24.32
CA ALA A 33 10.49 -3.21 22.91
C ALA A 33 10.64 -4.50 22.09
N VAL A 34 9.80 -4.65 21.05
CA VAL A 34 10.08 -5.65 20.01
C VAL A 34 11.42 -5.27 19.38
N THR A 35 12.39 -6.18 19.43
CA THR A 35 13.69 -5.95 18.81
C THR A 35 13.53 -5.85 17.30
N PRO A 36 14.34 -5.03 16.59
CA PRO A 36 14.34 -5.02 15.13
C PRO A 36 14.48 -6.44 14.56
N PRO A 37 13.75 -6.79 13.49
CA PRO A 37 13.86 -8.11 12.89
C PRO A 37 15.28 -8.31 12.34
N THR A 38 15.82 -9.51 12.52
CA THR A 38 17.07 -9.93 11.90
C THR A 38 16.78 -10.71 10.64
N ILE A 39 17.52 -10.44 9.56
CA ILE A 39 17.41 -11.21 8.31
C ILE A 39 18.16 -12.53 8.47
N ASP A 40 17.48 -13.64 8.15
CA ASP A 40 18.10 -14.95 7.98
C ASP A 40 18.31 -15.23 6.47
N PRO A 41 19.56 -15.19 5.97
CA PRO A 41 19.84 -15.48 4.56
C PRO A 41 19.47 -16.91 4.13
N GLY A 42 19.40 -17.86 5.08
CA GLY A 42 19.03 -19.25 4.82
C GLY A 42 17.52 -19.48 4.62
N ALA A 43 16.69 -18.49 4.95
CA ALA A 43 15.23 -18.58 4.90
C ALA A 43 14.61 -18.05 3.59
N THR A 44 15.38 -17.98 2.51
CA THR A 44 14.85 -17.54 1.20
C THR A 44 13.85 -18.58 0.66
N PRO A 45 12.61 -18.20 0.33
CA PRO A 45 11.63 -19.14 -0.21
C PRO A 45 12.06 -19.66 -1.60
N PRO A 46 11.62 -20.87 -2.00
CA PRO A 46 11.94 -21.39 -3.32
C PRO A 46 11.24 -20.58 -4.42
N ASP A 47 11.90 -20.48 -5.58
CA ASP A 47 11.35 -19.88 -6.80
C ASP A 47 10.46 -20.90 -7.52
N THR A 48 9.25 -21.11 -6.99
CA THR A 48 8.22 -21.95 -7.60
C THR A 48 7.32 -21.14 -8.51
N PRO A 49 6.63 -21.76 -9.50
CA PRO A 49 5.63 -21.07 -10.30
C PRO A 49 4.65 -20.28 -9.40
N PRO A 50 4.32 -19.02 -9.76
CA PRO A 50 3.37 -18.20 -9.02
C PRO A 50 2.03 -18.92 -8.83
N SER A 51 1.59 -18.99 -7.59
CA SER A 51 0.33 -19.63 -7.17
C SER A 51 0.02 -19.20 -5.74
N PRO A 52 -1.27 -19.09 -5.37
CA PRO A 52 -1.62 -18.89 -3.97
C PRO A 52 -1.20 -20.13 -3.13
N PRO A 53 -0.86 -19.93 -1.85
CA PRO A 53 -0.50 -21.03 -0.94
C PRO A 53 -1.70 -21.91 -0.56
N GLU A 54 -2.92 -21.39 -0.71
CA GLU A 54 -4.19 -22.08 -0.48
C GLU A 54 -5.17 -21.74 -1.63
N GLU A 55 -6.22 -22.54 -1.82
CA GLU A 55 -7.21 -22.26 -2.85
C GLU A 55 -7.97 -20.95 -2.54
N MET A 56 -8.00 -20.04 -3.51
CA MET A 56 -8.66 -18.75 -3.38
C MET A 56 -10.01 -18.75 -4.11
N ARG A 57 -10.96 -17.97 -3.60
CA ARG A 57 -12.25 -17.72 -4.24
C ARG A 57 -12.52 -16.23 -4.33
N GLN A 58 -13.00 -15.77 -5.47
CA GLN A 58 -13.48 -14.40 -5.63
C GLN A 58 -14.72 -14.16 -4.76
N GLY A 59 -14.61 -13.24 -3.80
CA GLY A 59 -15.67 -12.91 -2.85
C GLY A 59 -16.53 -11.70 -3.26
N ALA A 60 -16.06 -10.89 -4.21
CA ALA A 60 -16.70 -9.64 -4.60
C ALA A 60 -16.55 -9.36 -6.10
N TYR A 61 -17.41 -8.49 -6.62
CA TYR A 61 -17.29 -7.98 -7.98
C TYR A 61 -16.01 -7.18 -8.17
N CYS A 62 -15.44 -7.23 -9.37
CA CYS A 62 -14.29 -6.39 -9.69
C CYS A 62 -14.66 -4.91 -9.64
N THR A 63 -13.77 -4.13 -9.04
CA THR A 63 -13.89 -2.69 -8.89
C THR A 63 -13.82 -2.02 -10.25
N ARG A 64 -14.76 -1.11 -10.50
CA ARG A 64 -14.74 -0.23 -11.67
C ARG A 64 -14.44 1.19 -11.24
N VAL A 65 -13.45 1.80 -11.89
CA VAL A 65 -13.05 3.17 -11.61
C VAL A 65 -13.88 4.17 -12.41
N GLY A 66 -14.11 5.33 -11.80
CA GLY A 66 -14.85 6.42 -12.40
C GLY A 66 -14.12 7.75 -12.27
N THR A 67 -14.61 8.74 -13.01
CA THR A 67 -14.12 10.11 -12.96
C THR A 67 -14.93 10.92 -11.95
N LEU A 68 -14.27 11.67 -11.07
CA LEU A 68 -14.97 12.60 -10.17
C LEU A 68 -15.62 13.75 -10.95
N PRO A 69 -16.83 14.21 -10.58
CA PRO A 69 -17.47 15.35 -11.23
C PRO A 69 -16.55 16.57 -11.27
N GLY A 70 -16.48 17.23 -12.44
CA GLY A 70 -15.64 18.42 -12.63
C GLY A 70 -14.15 18.16 -12.89
N THR A 71 -13.73 16.90 -13.04
CA THR A 71 -12.34 16.58 -13.42
C THR A 71 -12.03 17.05 -14.85
N ASP A 72 -11.04 17.93 -15.02
CA ASP A 72 -10.46 18.27 -16.33
C ASP A 72 -9.13 17.52 -16.53
N TYR A 73 -9.15 16.45 -17.34
CA TYR A 73 -7.96 15.65 -17.64
C TYR A 73 -6.92 16.34 -18.53
N ARG A 74 -7.22 17.55 -19.04
CA ARG A 74 -6.24 18.37 -19.75
C ARG A 74 -5.32 19.12 -18.79
N VAL A 75 -5.71 19.22 -17.51
CA VAL A 75 -4.88 19.79 -16.45
C VAL A 75 -3.91 18.73 -15.96
N GLN A 76 -2.63 19.07 -15.94
CA GLN A 76 -1.59 18.18 -15.43
C GLN A 76 -1.83 17.90 -13.94
N PRO A 77 -1.73 16.63 -13.48
CA PRO A 77 -1.79 16.32 -12.06
C PRO A 77 -0.68 17.04 -11.28
N HIS A 78 -1.03 17.62 -10.13
CA HIS A 78 -0.11 18.43 -9.32
C HIS A 78 1.19 17.69 -8.93
N PHE A 79 1.14 16.36 -8.75
CA PHE A 79 2.34 15.60 -8.38
C PHE A 79 3.45 15.68 -9.44
N MET A 80 3.11 15.86 -10.72
CA MET A 80 4.07 16.00 -11.82
C MET A 80 4.86 17.31 -11.69
N ASP A 81 4.21 18.39 -11.25
CA ASP A 81 4.81 19.69 -11.01
C ASP A 81 5.65 19.69 -9.74
N MET A 82 5.11 19.09 -8.67
CA MET A 82 5.79 18.97 -7.38
C MET A 82 7.13 18.23 -7.50
N LEU A 83 7.18 17.18 -8.33
CA LEU A 83 8.39 16.40 -8.61
C LEU A 83 9.25 16.97 -9.74
N ASN A 84 8.83 18.05 -10.42
CA ASN A 84 9.45 18.58 -11.63
C ASN A 84 9.79 17.49 -12.66
N LEU A 85 8.82 16.60 -12.97
CA LEU A 85 9.05 15.50 -13.91
C LEU A 85 9.50 15.97 -15.31
N PRO A 86 8.98 17.07 -15.89
CA PRO A 86 9.50 17.59 -17.15
C PRO A 86 11.00 17.91 -17.12
N GLY A 87 11.49 18.44 -15.99
CA GLY A 87 12.92 18.66 -15.76
C GLY A 87 13.69 17.35 -15.62
N ALA A 88 13.19 16.40 -14.83
CA ALA A 88 13.82 15.10 -14.63
C ALA A 88 13.99 14.31 -15.95
N TRP A 89 12.98 14.38 -16.81
CA TRP A 89 12.97 13.69 -18.10
C TRP A 89 14.00 14.18 -19.12
N GLN A 90 14.63 15.34 -18.89
CA GLN A 90 15.76 15.78 -19.70
C GLN A 90 17.02 14.92 -19.47
N PHE A 91 17.10 14.25 -18.31
CA PHE A 91 18.23 13.39 -17.93
C PHE A 91 17.93 11.91 -18.17
N GLY A 92 16.67 11.49 -18.04
CA GLY A 92 16.29 10.11 -18.29
C GLY A 92 14.79 9.88 -18.14
N ARG A 93 14.28 8.89 -18.91
CA ARG A 93 12.86 8.48 -18.91
C ARG A 93 12.65 7.00 -18.58
N GLY A 94 13.69 6.34 -18.05
CA GLY A 94 13.63 4.92 -17.67
C GLY A 94 13.86 3.93 -18.82
N ALA A 95 14.37 4.37 -19.98
CA ALA A 95 14.68 3.46 -21.09
C ALA A 95 15.62 2.32 -20.65
N GLY A 96 15.27 1.08 -21.00
CA GLY A 96 16.02 -0.12 -20.65
C GLY A 96 15.89 -0.58 -19.20
N GLN A 97 15.05 0.06 -18.38
CA GLN A 97 14.75 -0.38 -17.02
C GLN A 97 13.49 -1.25 -17.00
N THR A 98 13.52 -2.32 -16.20
CA THR A 98 12.35 -3.15 -15.91
C THR A 98 11.93 -2.92 -14.46
N VAL A 99 10.65 -2.65 -14.24
CA VAL A 99 10.08 -2.44 -12.90
C VAL A 99 9.04 -3.53 -12.64
N ALA A 100 9.22 -4.30 -11.57
CA ALA A 100 8.23 -5.25 -11.11
C ALA A 100 7.14 -4.52 -10.31
N VAL A 101 5.87 -4.79 -10.64
CA VAL A 101 4.71 -4.25 -9.93
C VAL A 101 4.04 -5.40 -9.18
N ILE A 102 4.29 -5.47 -7.86
CA ILE A 102 3.65 -6.43 -6.96
C ILE A 102 2.39 -5.77 -6.41
N ASP A 103 1.25 -6.05 -7.03
CA ASP A 103 -0.01 -5.33 -6.79
C ASP A 103 -1.21 -6.23 -7.14
N THR A 104 -2.41 -5.67 -7.31
CA THR A 104 -3.67 -6.38 -7.63
C THR A 104 -3.77 -6.87 -9.07
N GLY A 105 -2.64 -6.96 -9.77
CA GLY A 105 -2.55 -7.17 -11.21
C GLY A 105 -2.62 -5.86 -12.02
N VAL A 106 -2.41 -5.95 -13.33
CA VAL A 106 -2.42 -4.79 -14.23
C VAL A 106 -3.24 -5.12 -15.47
N SER A 107 -4.34 -4.38 -15.68
CA SER A 107 -5.14 -4.54 -16.90
C SER A 107 -4.39 -3.99 -18.12
N PRO A 108 -4.26 -4.76 -19.22
CA PRO A 108 -3.67 -4.28 -20.47
C PRO A 108 -4.33 -3.00 -20.96
N HIS A 109 -3.52 -2.00 -21.28
CA HIS A 109 -3.99 -0.68 -21.67
C HIS A 109 -3.12 -0.11 -22.80
N PRO A 110 -3.67 0.64 -23.78
CA PRO A 110 -2.87 1.20 -24.89
C PRO A 110 -1.71 2.11 -24.45
N ARG A 111 -1.83 2.72 -23.26
CA ARG A 111 -0.75 3.53 -22.65
C ARG A 111 0.26 2.71 -21.85
N LEU A 112 0.08 1.41 -21.74
CA LEU A 112 1.00 0.46 -21.10
C LEU A 112 1.41 -0.62 -22.12
N PRO A 113 2.09 -0.25 -23.23
CA PRO A 113 2.33 -1.16 -24.34
C PRO A 113 3.38 -2.25 -24.04
N ASN A 114 4.16 -2.08 -22.97
CA ASN A 114 5.30 -2.93 -22.63
C ASN A 114 5.06 -3.78 -21.37
N LEU A 115 3.80 -4.10 -21.05
CA LEU A 115 3.48 -4.97 -19.92
C LEU A 115 3.94 -6.40 -20.21
N ILE A 116 4.51 -7.03 -19.18
CA ILE A 116 4.96 -8.42 -19.18
C ILE A 116 4.27 -9.09 -18.00
N GLY A 117 3.62 -10.23 -18.23
CA GLY A 117 3.02 -11.01 -17.15
C GLY A 117 4.09 -11.50 -16.16
N GLY A 118 3.88 -11.20 -14.88
CA GLY A 118 4.77 -11.57 -13.77
C GLY A 118 4.30 -12.80 -12.99
N GLY A 119 3.10 -13.30 -13.30
CA GLY A 119 2.41 -14.36 -12.56
C GLY A 119 1.44 -13.82 -11.52
N ASP A 120 0.69 -14.74 -10.92
CA ASP A 120 -0.41 -14.44 -10.00
C ASP A 120 -0.32 -15.31 -8.74
N TYR A 121 -0.39 -14.66 -7.57
CA TYR A 121 -0.38 -15.30 -6.26
C TYR A 121 -1.77 -15.32 -5.60
N VAL A 122 -2.82 -15.01 -6.37
CA VAL A 122 -4.23 -15.01 -5.98
C VAL A 122 -5.02 -15.98 -6.85
N GLU A 123 -4.97 -15.85 -8.18
CA GLU A 123 -5.63 -16.78 -9.11
C GLU A 123 -4.62 -17.82 -9.63
N ALA A 124 -4.85 -19.10 -9.33
CA ALA A 124 -3.95 -20.17 -9.76
C ALA A 124 -3.86 -20.23 -11.30
N GLY A 125 -2.64 -20.10 -11.84
CA GLY A 125 -2.40 -20.08 -13.28
C GLY A 125 -2.62 -18.72 -13.95
N GLY A 126 -2.91 -17.66 -13.19
CA GLY A 126 -2.93 -16.28 -13.69
C GLY A 126 -1.53 -15.77 -14.04
N ASP A 127 -1.49 -14.79 -14.96
CA ASP A 127 -0.25 -14.16 -15.44
C ASP A 127 -0.01 -12.77 -14.84
N GLY A 128 -0.92 -12.28 -13.99
CA GLY A 128 -0.89 -10.95 -13.38
C GLY A 128 -1.41 -9.83 -14.28
N LEU A 129 -1.92 -10.14 -15.48
CA LEU A 129 -2.50 -9.17 -16.42
C LEU A 129 -4.02 -8.99 -16.27
N ASN A 130 -4.55 -9.35 -15.10
CA ASN A 130 -5.94 -9.12 -14.72
C ASN A 130 -5.95 -8.29 -13.44
N ASP A 131 -6.63 -7.14 -13.44
CA ASP A 131 -6.73 -6.27 -12.28
C ASP A 131 -8.20 -6.14 -11.84
N CYS A 132 -8.57 -6.88 -10.80
CA CYS A 132 -9.94 -6.90 -10.29
C CYS A 132 -10.21 -5.77 -9.28
N ASP A 133 -9.19 -5.05 -8.83
CA ASP A 133 -9.30 -3.98 -7.84
C ASP A 133 -9.06 -2.59 -8.43
N ALA A 134 -8.60 -2.55 -9.68
CA ALA A 134 -8.18 -1.36 -10.42
C ALA A 134 -6.97 -0.61 -9.83
N HIS A 135 -6.37 -1.13 -8.75
CA HIS A 135 -5.28 -0.46 -8.02
C HIS A 135 -3.95 -0.61 -8.78
N GLY A 136 -3.55 -1.83 -9.12
CA GLY A 136 -2.28 -2.09 -9.80
C GLY A 136 -2.20 -1.42 -11.17
N THR A 137 -3.33 -1.30 -11.89
CA THR A 137 -3.38 -0.54 -13.14
C THR A 137 -3.08 0.95 -12.94
N PHE A 138 -3.57 1.57 -11.87
CA PHE A 138 -3.20 2.95 -11.54
C PHE A 138 -1.73 3.07 -11.15
N VAL A 139 -1.23 2.17 -10.32
CA VAL A 139 0.18 2.16 -9.90
C VAL A 139 1.10 2.02 -11.11
N ALA A 140 0.85 1.05 -11.99
CA ALA A 140 1.59 0.87 -13.24
C ALA A 140 1.51 2.11 -14.14
N SER A 141 0.36 2.79 -14.17
CA SER A 141 0.21 4.02 -14.95
C SER A 141 1.07 5.19 -14.46
N LEU A 142 1.26 5.30 -13.15
CA LEU A 142 2.13 6.33 -12.56
C LEU A 142 3.60 6.04 -12.84
N ILE A 143 3.98 4.77 -12.94
CA ILE A 143 5.37 4.33 -13.16
C ILE A 143 5.76 4.50 -14.63
N ALA A 144 4.95 4.00 -15.57
CA ALA A 144 5.39 3.79 -16.95
C ALA A 144 4.31 4.03 -18.03
N ALA A 145 3.20 4.72 -17.72
CA ALA A 145 2.26 5.04 -18.79
C ALA A 145 2.89 5.98 -19.83
N GLU A 146 2.74 5.62 -21.09
CA GLU A 146 3.07 6.50 -22.21
C GLU A 146 2.27 7.81 -22.12
N PRO A 147 2.84 8.96 -22.51
CA PRO A 147 2.11 10.21 -22.58
C PRO A 147 0.85 10.07 -23.43
N ASN A 148 -0.24 10.74 -23.02
CA ASN A 148 -1.39 10.85 -23.90
C ASN A 148 -1.06 11.86 -25.01
N ASP A 149 -1.09 11.45 -26.26
CA ASP A 149 -0.85 12.32 -27.41
C ASP A 149 -2.05 13.23 -27.74
N GLY A 150 -3.11 13.16 -26.91
CA GLY A 150 -4.34 13.91 -27.09
C GLY A 150 -5.22 13.37 -28.23
N LYS A 151 -4.80 12.30 -28.90
CA LYS A 151 -5.53 11.70 -30.03
C LYS A 151 -6.41 10.53 -29.60
N THR A 152 -6.18 9.97 -28.42
CA THR A 152 -7.07 8.96 -27.84
C THR A 152 -8.31 9.63 -27.29
N PRO A 153 -9.51 9.45 -27.89
CA PRO A 153 -10.73 10.06 -27.38
C PRO A 153 -10.99 9.55 -25.96
N ILE A 154 -11.29 10.47 -25.04
CA ILE A 154 -11.81 10.07 -23.73
C ILE A 154 -13.14 9.37 -24.01
N PRO A 155 -13.31 8.09 -23.65
CA PRO A 155 -14.57 7.42 -23.85
C PRO A 155 -15.67 8.21 -23.12
N PRO A 156 -16.89 8.32 -23.70
CA PRO A 156 -17.98 9.00 -23.02
C PRO A 156 -18.16 8.37 -21.63
N ALA A 157 -18.48 9.21 -20.63
CA ALA A 157 -18.75 8.74 -19.27
C ALA A 157 -19.73 7.57 -19.36
N ARG A 158 -19.24 6.34 -19.18
CA ARG A 158 -20.08 5.16 -19.26
C ARG A 158 -20.96 5.23 -18.02
N GLN A 159 -22.27 5.37 -18.22
CA GLN A 159 -23.22 5.20 -17.13
C GLN A 159 -22.84 3.92 -16.38
N THR A 160 -22.89 3.97 -15.05
CA THR A 160 -22.69 2.84 -14.15
C THR A 160 -23.67 1.75 -14.58
N ARG A 161 -23.25 0.87 -15.49
CA ARG A 161 -24.05 -0.29 -15.86
C ARG A 161 -24.12 -1.13 -14.60
N HIS A 162 -25.34 -1.57 -14.29
CA HIS A 162 -25.70 -2.41 -13.15
C HIS A 162 -24.58 -3.40 -12.78
N ALA A 163 -24.47 -3.72 -11.49
CA ALA A 163 -23.58 -4.77 -10.99
C ALA A 163 -23.72 -6.00 -11.91
N GLU A 164 -22.62 -6.33 -12.58
CA GLU A 164 -22.55 -7.43 -13.52
C GLU A 164 -22.48 -8.69 -12.69
N THR A 165 -23.57 -9.48 -12.64
CA THR A 165 -23.74 -10.64 -11.74
C THR A 165 -22.50 -11.53 -11.74
N VAL A 166 -22.00 -11.91 -10.55
CA VAL A 166 -20.84 -12.80 -10.43
C VAL A 166 -21.23 -14.08 -11.15
N PRO A 167 -20.43 -14.56 -12.13
CA PRO A 167 -20.63 -15.90 -12.65
C PRO A 167 -20.41 -16.87 -11.50
N THR A 168 -21.49 -17.41 -10.95
CA THR A 168 -21.45 -18.43 -9.90
C THR A 168 -22.18 -19.67 -10.38
N THR A 169 -21.56 -20.83 -10.14
CA THR A 169 -22.17 -22.16 -10.30
C THR A 169 -22.85 -22.63 -9.01
N GLU A 170 -22.86 -21.80 -7.96
CA GLU A 170 -23.51 -22.08 -6.69
C GLU A 170 -25.03 -22.02 -6.87
N ALA A 171 -25.72 -23.06 -6.41
CA ALA A 171 -27.18 -23.06 -6.44
C ALA A 171 -27.73 -21.91 -5.59
N PRO A 172 -28.84 -21.26 -6.00
CA PRO A 172 -29.47 -20.23 -5.18
C PRO A 172 -29.81 -20.77 -3.78
N PRO A 173 -29.73 -19.95 -2.72
CA PRO A 173 -30.16 -20.37 -1.39
C PRO A 173 -31.65 -20.78 -1.39
N PRO A 174 -32.06 -21.73 -0.53
CA PRO A 174 -33.42 -22.25 -0.46
C PRO A 174 -34.47 -21.20 -0.06
#